data_AF-A0A7G6SC07-F1
#
_entry.id   AF-A0A7G6SC07-F1
#
_cell.length_a   1.000
_cell.length_b   1.000
_cell.length_c   1.000
_cell.angle_alpha   90.00
_cell.angle_beta   90.00
_cell.angle_gamma   90.00
#
_symmetry.space_group_name_H-M   'P 1'
#
loop_
_entity.id
_entity.type
_entity.pdbx_description
1 polymer ?
#
loop_
_entity_poly.entity_id
_entity_poly.type
_entity_poly.pdbx_seq_one_letter_code
_entity_poly.pdbx_strand_id
1 'polypeptide(L)' 'MNAILKQPEDEIDEALAYHQGDTRATIAALLAEREFLLREIEYASLAMSYGFARGWTPGHNRNAR' A
#
# COMPACT_ATOMS: atom_id res chain seq x y z
N MET A 1 -4.53 21.83 10.19
CA MET A 1 -4.31 20.60 10.99
C MET A 1 -2.90 20.13 10.69
N ASN A 2 -1.97 20.29 11.63
CA ASN A 2 -0.61 19.74 11.49
C ASN A 2 -0.71 18.24 11.68
N ALA A 3 -0.69 17.47 10.60
CA ALA A 3 -0.42 16.05 10.71
C ALA A 3 0.97 15.94 11.34
N ILE A 4 1.05 15.37 12.55
CA ILE A 4 2.34 14.97 13.10
C ILE A 4 2.89 13.98 12.06
N LEU A 5 3.95 14.39 11.36
CA LEU A 5 4.60 13.54 10.39
C LEU A 5 5.22 12.40 11.20
N LYS A 6 4.53 11.27 11.23
CA LYS A 6 5.01 10.06 11.87
C LYS A 6 6.31 9.69 11.18
N GLN A 7 7.39 9.56 11.94
CA GLN A 7 8.66 9.24 11.33
C GLN A 7 8.64 7.77 10.87
N PRO A 8 9.37 7.41 9.81
CA PRO A 8 9.39 6.02 9.32
C PRO A 8 9.73 4.99 10.40
N GLU A 9 10.62 5.34 11.33
CA GLU A 9 10.94 4.55 12.51
C GLU A 9 9.72 4.28 13.41
N ASP A 10 8.86 5.28 13.64
CA ASP A 10 7.66 5.14 14.46
C ASP A 10 6.62 4.20 13.82
N GLU A 11 6.58 4.15 12.48
CA GLU A 11 5.69 3.24 11.73
C GLU A 11 6.20 1.80 11.76
N ILE A 12 7.52 1.61 11.67
CA ILE A 12 8.15 0.29 11.80
C ILE A 12 7.93 -0.26 13.21
N ASP A 13 8.14 0.55 14.24
CA ASP A 13 7.96 0.14 15.63
C ASP A 13 6.50 -0.22 15.93
N GLU A 14 5.54 0.52 15.38
CA GLU A 14 4.12 0.17 15.50
C GLU A 14 3.79 -1.16 14.80
N ALA A 15 4.28 -1.36 13.58
CA ALA A 15 4.05 -2.59 12.83
C ALA A 15 4.66 -3.80 13.55
N LEU A 16 5.86 -3.66 14.11
CA LEU A 16 6.49 -4.68 14.93
C LEU A 16 5.71 -4.93 16.23
N ALA A 17 5.26 -3.88 16.91
CA ALA A 17 4.49 -4.00 18.16
C ALA A 17 3.17 -4.77 17.94
N TYR A 18 2.50 -4.57 16.81
CA TYR A 18 1.30 -5.32 16.44
C TYR A 18 1.54 -6.84 16.40
N HIS A 19 2.74 -7.27 16.02
CA HIS A 19 3.17 -8.67 15.99
C HIS A 19 4.08 -9.06 17.17
N GLN A 20 4.01 -8.33 18.29
CA GLN A 20 4.81 -8.63 19.50
C GLN A 20 6.33 -8.66 19.26
N GLY A 21 6.81 -7.89 18.28
CA GLY A 21 8.21 -7.86 17.86
C GLY A 21 8.61 -8.99 16.91
N ASP A 22 7.70 -9.88 16.50
CA ASP A 22 8.01 -10.91 15.51
C ASP A 22 8.16 -10.29 14.11
N THR A 23 9.42 -10.10 13.72
CA THR A 23 9.79 -9.52 12.42
C THR A 23 9.31 -10.38 11.25
N ARG A 24 9.31 -11.72 11.38
CA ARG A 24 8.88 -12.60 10.27
C ARG A 24 7.37 -12.53 10.08
N ALA A 25 6.61 -12.53 11.17
CA ALA A 25 5.16 -12.35 11.12
C ALA A 25 4.78 -10.98 10.53
N THR A 26 5.49 -9.92 10.95
CA THR A 26 5.29 -8.55 10.43
C THR A 26 5.55 -8.48 8.92
N ILE A 27 6.69 -8.99 8.45
CA ILE A 27 7.01 -8.99 7.01
C ILE A 27 6.00 -9.82 6.23
N ALA A 28 5.58 -10.98 6.75
CA ALA A 28 4.58 -11.80 6.09
C ALA A 28 3.23 -11.07 5.95
N ALA A 29 2.79 -10.36 7.00
CA ALA A 29 1.58 -9.55 6.95
C ALA A 29 1.68 -8.42 5.93
N LEU A 30 2.78 -7.66 5.92
CA LEU A 30 2.99 -6.58 4.95
C LEU A 30 3.03 -7.07 3.50
N LEU A 31 3.63 -8.24 3.25
CA LEU A 31 3.64 -8.84 1.92
C LEU A 31 2.24 -9.27 1.48
N ALA A 32 1.43 -9.82 2.40
CA ALA A 32 0.06 -10.21 2.11
C ALA A 32 -0.83 -8.98 1.84
N GLU A 33 -0.69 -7.92 2.64
CA GLU A 33 -1.41 -6.66 2.45
C GLU A 33 -1.01 -5.97 1.14
N ARG A 34 0.29 -5.96 0.82
CA ARG A 34 0.77 -5.46 -0.48
C ARG A 34 0.12 -6.19 -1.65
N GLU A 35 0.06 -7.52 -1.59
CA GLU A 35 -0.57 -8.33 -2.64
C GLU A 35 -2.07 -8.03 -2.77
N PHE A 36 -2.76 -7.87 -1.63
CA PHE A 36 -4.16 -7.45 -1.61
C PHE A 36 -4.35 -6.07 -2.27
N LEU A 37 -3.55 -5.07 -1.90
CA LEU A 37 -3.66 -3.72 -2.46
C LEU A 37 -3.36 -3.68 -3.96
N LEU A 38 -2.42 -4.50 -4.45
CA LEU A 38 -2.16 -4.61 -5.88
C LEU A 38 -3.36 -5.15 -6.65
N ARG A 39 -4.06 -6.13 -6.07
CA ARG A 39 -5.27 -6.70 -6.66
C ARG A 39 -6.41 -5.68 -6.70
N GLU A 40 -6.57 -4.88 -5.64
CA GLU A 40 -7.55 -3.79 -5.62
C GLU A 40 -7.25 -2.74 -6.69
N ILE A 41 -5.97 -2.40 -6.91
CA ILE A 41 -5.55 -1.51 -7.99
C ILE A 41 -5.89 -2.10 -9.36
N GLU A 42 -5.66 -3.40 -9.57
CA GLU A 42 -6.01 -4.09 -10.81
C GLU A 42 -7.52 -4.04 -11.07
N TYR A 43 -8.34 -4.34 -10.06
CA TYR A 43 -9.80 -4.26 -10.15
C TYR A 43 -10.29 -2.85 -10.43
N ALA A 44 -9.73 -1.85 -9.75
CA ALA A 44 -10.04 -0.45 -10.01
C ALA A 44 -9.71 -0.08 -11.46
N SER A 45 -8.56 -0.51 -11.97
CA SER A 45 -8.14 -0.25 -13.35
C SER A 45 -9.04 -0.88 -14.40
N LEU A 46 -9.60 -2.07 -14.14
CA LEU A 46 -10.59 -2.70 -15.01
C LEU A 46 -11.94 -1.95 -14.99
N ALA A 47 -12.31 -1.37 -13.85
CA ALA A 47 -13.56 -0.62 -13.70
C ALA A 47 -13.46 0.82 -14.25
N MET A 48 -12.24 1.38 -14.35
CA MET A 48 -12.03 2.73 -14.86
C MET A 48 -12.21 2.77 -16.39
N SER A 49 -13.04 3.70 -16.86
CA SER A 49 -13.24 3.96 -18.29
C SER A 49 -12.77 5.36 -18.68
N TYR A 50 -12.60 5.59 -19.99
CA TYR A 50 -12.27 6.91 -20.54
C TYR A 50 -13.29 8.00 -20.14
N GLY A 51 -14.53 7.63 -19.79
CA GLY A 51 -15.56 8.57 -19.34
C GLY A 51 -15.27 9.13 -17.93
N PHE A 52 -15.53 8.34 -16.90
CA PHE A 52 -15.46 8.78 -15.50
C PHE A 52 -14.04 9.17 -15.05
N ALA A 53 -13.03 8.42 -15.49
CA ALA A 53 -11.64 8.65 -15.12
C ALA A 53 -10.88 9.54 -16.12
N ARG A 54 -11.54 10.01 -17.20
CA ARG A 54 -10.91 10.77 -18.31
C ARG A 54 -9.66 10.11 -18.89
N GLY A 55 -9.63 8.77 -18.88
CA GLY A 55 -8.50 7.99 -19.39
C GLY A 55 -7.33 7.84 -18.41
N TRP A 56 -7.45 8.30 -17.17
CA TRP A 56 -6.50 7.94 -16.11
C TRP A 56 -6.75 6.50 -15.64
N THR A 57 -5.67 5.74 -15.46
CA THR A 57 -5.72 4.35 -14.99
C THR A 57 -4.76 4.18 -13.80
N PRO A 58 -5.20 3.61 -12.67
CA PRO A 58 -4.34 3.34 -11.53
C PRO A 58 -3.27 2.28 -11.89
N GLY A 59 -2.00 2.67 -11.91
CA GLY A 59 -0.89 1.80 -12.31
C GLY A 59 0.05 1.50 -11.14
N HIS A 60 0.45 0.24 -11.00
CA HIS A 60 1.62 -0.11 -10.19
C HIS A 60 2.89 0.27 -10.96
N ASN A 61 3.37 1.50 -10.77
CA ASN A 61 4.61 1.93 -11.39
C ASN A 61 5.82 1.26 -10.73
N ARG A 62 6.25 0.10 -11.25
CA ARG A 62 7.46 -0.60 -10.78
C ARG A 62 8.75 -0.05 -11.41
N ASN A 63 8.67 0.80 -12.44
CA ASN A 63 9.83 1.34 -13.18
C ASN A 63 9.46 2.63 -13.96
N ALA A 64 9.28 3.76 -13.28
CA ALA A 64 9.56 5.04 -13.93
C ALA A 64 11.08 5.11 -14.03
N ARG A 65 11.59 4.80 -15.22
CA ARG A 65 12.96 5.12 -15.63
C ARG A 65 13.01 6.56 -16.11
#